data_AF-A0A0C3C8B1-F1
#
_entry.id   AF-A0A0C3C8B1-F1
#
_cell.length_a   1.000
_cell.length_b   1.000
_cell.length_c   1.000
_cell.angle_alpha   90.00
_cell.angle_beta   90.00
_cell.angle_gamma   90.00
#
_symmetry.space_group_name_H-M   'P 1'
#
loop_
_entity.id
_entity.type
_entity.pdbx_description
1 polymer ?
#
loop_
_entity_poly.entity_id
_entity_poly.type
_entity_poly.pdbx_seq_one_letter_code
_entity_poly.pdbx_strand_id
1 'polypeptide(L)'
;MPKPKRFLHDAAPKKKSKQPQPPATADEYLAAGVDFEEAGEKWRGGDAAKSARFFLRAIDCYDEALKKFPGSFDLAYNKARLQYELTQYQKLLAQLPGNLVALLTTALESSRYALALKQDNADVLFNTAQTLTSLVEATTDSDSNPGSDSLSLLEEALGLFQRCLAVQEYQYTESQAQAAAVSEDASMDDAGLPNPEDSDTSLGSDGPQDDRWATIVEPVTNNTLLDTVLAQVETLTLLCNLTPLSSEPTLLTFIAEYSSNLLSTNLPLYIRDTGRDTEAHLTAANFKAAQADLSYRCQKLNQSSYIACLTDAFVALDLANHPEGLVNKAEALISFNASIRINPPTTSQELNESLPARWQALTTALECLTAASKLSTASNLAKIHILRGDAELLRYQLGQEQPPYDVAAKNAQVLCRNAGKFYRGAAVLCEDKDEKLEASVKEALAKAFGGNALSIGEFAQQQASRRVLEEAIEEGLVRVDQFTTMGIQ
;
A
#
# COMPACT_ATOMS: atom_id res chain seq x y z
N MET A 1 -10.29 4.83 -2.40
CA MET A 1 -10.76 5.91 -1.49
C MET A 1 -12.27 5.88 -1.44
N PRO A 2 -12.90 5.55 -0.30
CA PRO A 2 -14.34 5.67 -0.17
C PRO A 2 -14.71 7.15 -0.29
N LYS A 3 -15.72 7.45 -1.12
CA LYS A 3 -16.21 8.82 -1.31
C LYS A 3 -16.83 9.31 0.01
N PRO A 4 -16.75 10.62 0.31
CA PRO A 4 -17.38 11.16 1.50
C PRO A 4 -18.87 10.80 1.49
N LYS A 5 -19.42 10.47 2.68
CA LYS A 5 -20.86 10.32 2.86
C LYS A 5 -21.53 11.58 2.31
N ARG A 6 -22.20 11.46 1.17
CA ARG A 6 -22.88 12.57 0.51
C ARG A 6 -24.18 12.83 1.25
N PHE A 7 -24.17 13.85 2.10
CA PHE A 7 -25.39 14.41 2.64
C PHE A 7 -26.09 15.22 1.53
N LEU A 8 -27.38 14.97 1.31
CA LEU A 8 -28.19 15.78 0.40
C LEU A 8 -28.31 17.19 0.98
N HIS A 9 -27.73 18.17 0.29
CA HIS A 9 -27.89 19.58 0.60
C HIS A 9 -29.11 20.11 -0.16
N ASP A 10 -30.23 20.35 0.53
CA ASP A 10 -31.28 21.21 -0.03
C ASP A 10 -30.77 22.66 0.01
N ALA A 11 -30.59 23.24 -1.18
CA ALA A 11 -30.01 24.56 -1.36
C ALA A 11 -30.94 25.68 -0.82
N ALA A 12 -30.72 26.10 0.42
CA ALA A 12 -31.36 27.31 0.96
C ALA A 12 -30.71 28.60 0.41
N PRO A 13 -31.49 29.67 0.17
CA PRO A 13 -31.01 30.91 -0.44
C PRO A 13 -30.22 31.76 0.56
N LYS A 14 -29.11 32.35 0.08
CA LYS A 14 -28.21 33.25 0.83
C LYS A 14 -28.98 34.34 1.59
N LYS A 15 -29.05 34.23 2.94
CA LYS A 15 -29.40 35.34 3.83
C LYS A 15 -28.15 35.98 4.45
N LYS A 16 -28.18 37.31 4.49
CA LYS A 16 -27.11 38.23 4.86
C LYS A 16 -26.72 38.16 6.35
N SER A 17 -25.41 38.27 6.59
CA SER A 17 -24.72 38.83 7.76
C SER A 17 -25.42 38.76 9.12
N LYS A 18 -25.16 37.69 9.87
CA LYS A 18 -24.94 37.73 11.33
C LYS A 18 -23.62 37.04 11.60
N GLN A 19 -22.89 37.46 12.64
CA GLN A 19 -21.73 36.71 13.11
C GLN A 19 -22.15 35.23 13.26
N PRO A 20 -21.37 34.27 12.75
CA PRO A 20 -21.72 32.86 12.90
C PRO A 20 -21.85 32.58 14.39
N GLN A 21 -23.05 32.17 14.83
CA GLN A 21 -23.20 31.68 16.18
C GLN A 21 -22.29 30.45 16.33
N PRO A 22 -21.58 30.31 17.47
CA PRO A 22 -20.77 29.13 17.69
C PRO A 22 -21.67 27.89 17.66
N PRO A 23 -21.27 26.79 17.01
CA PRO A 23 -22.05 25.56 17.00
C PRO A 23 -22.40 25.11 18.43
N ALA A 24 -23.65 24.70 18.63
CA ALA A 24 -24.22 24.37 19.92
C ALA A 24 -24.58 22.89 20.06
N THR A 25 -24.86 22.19 18.97
CA THR A 25 -25.19 20.75 18.94
C THR A 25 -24.11 19.94 18.24
N ALA A 26 -24.07 18.61 18.46
CA ALA A 26 -23.14 17.72 17.78
C ALA A 26 -23.28 17.82 16.25
N ASP A 27 -24.51 17.89 15.75
CA ASP A 27 -24.82 18.00 14.31
C ASP A 27 -24.35 19.34 13.73
N GLU A 28 -24.49 20.45 14.46
CA GLU A 28 -23.96 21.75 14.03
C GLU A 28 -22.43 21.77 13.98
N TYR A 29 -21.75 21.11 14.93
CA TYR A 29 -20.29 20.93 14.87
C TYR A 29 -19.87 20.04 13.70
N LEU A 30 -20.63 18.97 13.45
CA LEU A 30 -20.39 18.07 12.33
C LEU A 30 -20.51 18.82 11.00
N ALA A 31 -21.59 19.58 10.81
CA ALA A 31 -21.80 20.40 9.62
C ALA A 31 -20.68 21.43 9.43
N ALA A 32 -20.28 22.14 10.50
CA ALA A 32 -19.18 23.09 10.44
C ALA A 32 -17.82 22.44 10.11
N GLY A 33 -17.57 21.23 10.63
CA GLY A 33 -16.39 20.44 10.28
C GLY A 33 -16.36 20.08 8.81
N VAL A 34 -17.48 19.55 8.28
CA VAL A 34 -17.65 19.20 6.86
C VAL A 34 -17.45 20.43 5.96
N ASP A 35 -17.99 21.59 6.33
CA ASP A 35 -17.78 22.85 5.59
C ASP A 35 -16.29 23.23 5.48
N PHE A 36 -15.51 23.01 6.55
CA PHE A 36 -14.07 23.23 6.52
C PHE A 36 -13.36 22.19 5.63
N GLU A 37 -13.78 20.94 5.64
CA GLU A 37 -13.23 19.91 4.76
C GLU A 37 -13.48 20.22 3.29
N GLU A 38 -14.71 20.55 2.91
CA GLU A 38 -15.05 20.96 1.55
C GLU A 38 -14.28 22.21 1.10
N ALA A 39 -14.06 23.15 2.03
CA ALA A 39 -13.21 24.30 1.77
C ALA A 39 -11.75 23.87 1.52
N GLY A 40 -11.22 22.93 2.29
CA GLY A 40 -9.90 22.34 2.09
C GLY A 40 -9.75 21.66 0.73
N GLU A 41 -10.77 20.89 0.32
CA GLU A 41 -10.79 20.17 -0.95
C GLU A 41 -10.68 21.10 -2.15
N LYS A 42 -11.35 22.26 -2.10
CA LYS A 42 -11.30 23.28 -3.16
C LYS A 42 -9.89 23.80 -3.45
N TRP A 43 -8.99 23.76 -2.47
CA TRP A 43 -7.60 24.23 -2.63
C TRP A 43 -6.60 23.08 -2.85
N ARG A 44 -7.02 21.81 -2.74
CA ARG A 44 -6.14 20.63 -2.76
C ARG A 44 -5.30 20.52 -4.03
N GLY A 45 -5.88 20.85 -5.18
CA GLY A 45 -5.19 20.81 -6.48
C GLY A 45 -4.24 21.99 -6.77
N GLY A 46 -4.25 23.03 -5.93
CA GLY A 46 -3.49 24.26 -6.14
C GLY A 46 -2.64 24.64 -4.94
N ASP A 47 -3.22 25.37 -4.00
CA ASP A 47 -2.52 25.90 -2.81
C ASP A 47 -2.61 24.89 -1.66
N ALA A 48 -1.61 24.00 -1.59
CA ALA A 48 -1.51 22.97 -0.56
C ALA A 48 -1.46 23.55 0.86
N ALA A 49 -0.77 24.68 1.07
CA ALA A 49 -0.67 25.32 2.38
C ALA A 49 -2.03 25.84 2.85
N LYS A 50 -2.80 26.44 1.94
CA LYS A 50 -4.16 26.90 2.24
C LYS A 50 -5.14 25.74 2.45
N SER A 51 -5.03 24.68 1.65
CA SER A 51 -5.80 23.45 1.82
C SER A 51 -5.56 22.84 3.21
N ALA A 52 -4.29 22.67 3.61
CA ALA A 52 -3.92 22.16 4.94
C ALA A 52 -4.49 23.01 6.09
N ARG A 53 -4.50 24.34 5.98
CA ARG A 53 -5.11 25.22 7.01
C ARG A 53 -6.60 24.97 7.21
N PHE A 54 -7.35 24.68 6.14
CA PHE A 54 -8.77 24.37 6.26
C PHE A 54 -8.99 23.01 6.90
N PHE A 55 -8.21 21.99 6.52
CA PHE A 55 -8.30 20.67 7.15
C PHE A 55 -7.91 20.69 8.62
N LEU A 56 -6.87 21.43 9.01
CA LEU A 56 -6.52 21.62 10.43
C LEU A 56 -7.66 22.29 11.21
N ARG A 57 -8.35 23.28 10.62
CA ARG A 57 -9.54 23.88 11.24
C ARG A 57 -10.71 22.90 11.38
N ALA A 58 -10.87 21.97 10.45
CA ALA A 58 -11.85 20.90 10.58
C ALA A 58 -11.51 19.97 11.77
N ILE A 59 -10.23 19.58 11.90
CA ILE A 59 -9.75 18.79 13.04
C ILE A 59 -9.99 19.52 14.37
N ASP A 60 -9.61 20.81 14.46
CA ASP A 60 -9.84 21.64 15.64
C ASP A 60 -11.34 21.72 15.98
N CYS A 61 -12.20 21.84 14.96
CA CYS A 61 -13.66 21.85 15.13
C CYS A 61 -14.17 20.53 15.74
N TYR A 62 -13.71 19.39 15.23
CA TYR A 62 -14.06 18.09 15.78
C TYR A 62 -13.51 17.88 17.20
N ASP A 63 -12.31 18.35 17.49
CA ASP A 63 -11.72 18.27 18.83
C ASP A 63 -12.52 19.06 19.86
N GLU A 64 -12.91 20.29 19.55
CA GLU A 64 -13.77 21.09 20.42
C GLU A 64 -15.17 20.47 20.59
N ALA A 65 -15.70 19.86 19.53
CA ALA A 65 -16.97 19.16 19.58
C ALA A 65 -16.93 17.93 20.48
N LEU A 66 -15.89 17.10 20.38
CA LEU A 66 -15.72 15.87 21.16
C LEU A 66 -15.51 16.13 22.66
N LYS A 67 -14.98 17.29 23.04
CA LYS A 67 -14.95 17.73 24.46
C LYS A 67 -16.36 17.89 25.04
N LYS A 68 -17.34 18.29 24.21
CA LYS A 68 -18.74 18.51 24.61
C LYS A 68 -19.61 17.27 24.40
N PHE A 69 -19.31 16.50 23.34
CA PHE A 69 -20.08 15.36 22.87
C PHE A 69 -19.19 14.12 22.70
N PRO A 70 -18.58 13.59 23.79
CA PRO A 70 -17.65 12.47 23.70
C PRO A 70 -18.30 11.15 23.25
N GLY A 71 -19.62 11.05 23.25
CA GLY A 71 -20.33 9.88 22.74
C GLY A 71 -20.63 9.93 21.24
N SER A 72 -20.29 11.01 20.53
CA SER A 72 -20.65 11.19 19.13
C SER A 72 -19.72 10.40 18.21
N PHE A 73 -20.22 9.30 17.67
CA PHE A 73 -19.50 8.48 16.70
C PHE A 73 -19.15 9.28 15.43
N ASP A 74 -20.08 10.07 14.87
CA ASP A 74 -19.84 10.77 13.61
C ASP A 74 -18.74 11.84 13.73
N LEU A 75 -18.68 12.57 14.86
CA LEU A 75 -17.58 13.49 15.13
C LEU A 75 -16.24 12.75 15.27
N ALA A 76 -16.22 11.65 16.02
CA ALA A 76 -15.02 10.84 16.22
C ALA A 76 -14.51 10.22 14.91
N TYR A 77 -15.42 9.64 14.12
CA TYR A 77 -15.11 9.00 12.86
C TYR A 77 -14.58 10.00 11.82
N ASN A 78 -15.23 11.16 11.66
CA ASN A 78 -14.78 12.15 10.68
C ASN A 78 -13.42 12.75 11.05
N LYS A 79 -13.17 13.00 12.34
CA LYS A 79 -11.83 13.40 12.82
C LYS A 79 -10.78 12.35 12.44
N ALA A 80 -11.02 11.09 12.81
CA ALA A 80 -10.09 9.99 12.57
C ALA A 80 -9.80 9.79 11.07
N ARG A 81 -10.86 9.75 10.26
CA ARG A 81 -10.78 9.62 8.80
C ARG A 81 -9.97 10.75 8.18
N LEU A 82 -10.26 12.00 8.56
CA LEU A 82 -9.56 13.17 8.02
C LEU A 82 -8.07 13.16 8.41
N GLN A 83 -7.75 12.85 9.67
CA GLN A 83 -6.37 12.72 10.13
C GLN A 83 -5.59 11.68 9.32
N TYR A 84 -6.18 10.50 9.10
CA TYR A 84 -5.58 9.48 8.24
C TYR A 84 -5.44 9.98 6.79
N GLU A 85 -6.51 10.52 6.19
CA GLU A 85 -6.51 10.99 4.80
C GLU A 85 -5.38 12.00 4.52
N LEU A 86 -5.12 12.93 5.44
CA LEU A 86 -4.05 13.91 5.29
C LEU A 86 -2.64 13.30 5.22
N THR A 87 -2.44 12.11 5.80
CA THR A 87 -1.16 11.39 5.72
C THR A 87 -0.92 10.75 4.35
N GLN A 88 -1.99 10.48 3.60
CA GLN A 88 -1.93 9.75 2.32
C GLN A 88 -1.58 10.67 1.13
N TYR A 89 -1.57 11.99 1.33
CA TYR A 89 -1.31 12.96 0.28
C TYR A 89 0.00 13.70 0.52
N GLN A 90 1.09 13.31 -0.16
CA GLN A 90 2.43 13.85 0.05
C GLN A 90 2.52 15.40 0.03
N LYS A 91 1.77 16.04 -0.88
CA LYS A 91 1.73 17.51 -0.97
C LYS A 91 1.12 18.17 0.27
N LEU A 92 0.12 17.54 0.89
CA LEU A 92 -0.50 18.00 2.12
C LEU A 92 0.36 17.63 3.32
N LEU A 93 0.89 16.41 3.36
CA LEU A 93 1.80 15.94 4.40
C LEU A 93 2.98 16.90 4.62
N ALA A 94 3.58 17.41 3.54
CA ALA A 94 4.66 18.40 3.59
C ALA A 94 4.28 19.75 4.24
N GLN A 95 2.99 20.01 4.45
CA GLN A 95 2.47 21.23 5.11
C GLN A 95 2.07 20.99 6.58
N LEU A 96 2.03 19.74 7.03
CA LEU A 96 1.58 19.38 8.37
C LEU A 96 2.73 19.44 9.38
N PRO A 97 2.45 19.79 10.64
CA PRO A 97 3.45 19.71 11.70
C PRO A 97 3.67 18.24 12.10
N GLY A 98 4.94 17.84 12.21
CA GLY A 98 5.32 16.48 12.63
C GLY A 98 5.84 15.62 11.48
N ASN A 99 6.27 14.40 11.81
CA ASN A 99 6.63 13.39 10.81
C ASN A 99 5.47 12.42 10.57
N LEU A 100 5.56 11.63 9.51
CA LEU A 100 4.50 10.69 9.09
C LEU A 100 4.10 9.72 10.20
N VAL A 101 5.08 9.14 10.92
CA VAL A 101 4.84 8.20 12.03
C VAL A 101 4.02 8.85 13.15
N ALA A 102 4.35 10.08 13.55
CA ALA A 102 3.62 10.79 14.60
C ALA A 102 2.18 11.14 14.18
N LEU A 103 1.98 11.51 12.91
CA LEU A 103 0.67 11.81 12.36
C LEU A 103 -0.20 10.54 12.26
N LEU A 104 0.35 9.43 11.78
CA LEU A 104 -0.33 8.13 11.73
C LEU A 104 -0.65 7.59 13.14
N THR A 105 0.25 7.77 14.11
CA THR A 105 -0.02 7.43 15.52
C THR A 105 -1.22 8.21 16.05
N THR A 106 -1.28 9.52 15.78
CA THR A 106 -2.41 10.37 16.17
C THR A 106 -3.72 9.94 15.48
N ALA A 107 -3.66 9.61 14.19
CA ALA A 107 -4.80 9.09 13.45
C ALA A 107 -5.28 7.75 14.03
N LEU A 108 -4.36 6.86 14.43
CA LEU A 108 -4.68 5.57 15.03
C LEU A 108 -5.38 5.73 16.38
N GLU A 109 -4.93 6.66 17.23
CA GLU A 109 -5.60 6.97 18.50
C GLU A 109 -7.04 7.44 18.28
N SER A 110 -7.26 8.37 17.34
CA SER A 110 -8.60 8.83 16.97
C SER A 110 -9.46 7.71 16.37
N SER A 111 -8.89 6.86 15.52
CA SER A 111 -9.57 5.71 14.90
C SER A 111 -10.00 4.69 15.95
N ARG A 112 -9.13 4.34 16.90
CA ARG A 112 -9.46 3.45 18.03
C ARG A 112 -10.54 4.04 18.93
N TYR A 113 -10.54 5.35 19.14
CA TYR A 113 -11.60 6.04 19.88
C TYR A 113 -12.95 5.93 19.15
N ALA A 114 -13.00 6.20 17.85
CA ALA A 114 -14.22 6.03 17.05
C ALA A 114 -14.70 4.56 17.02
N LEU A 115 -13.77 3.61 16.89
CA LEU A 115 -14.06 2.18 16.91
C LEU A 115 -14.65 1.72 18.25
N ALA A 116 -14.18 2.27 19.37
CA ALA A 116 -14.72 1.98 20.69
C ALA A 116 -16.18 2.44 20.86
N LEU A 117 -16.57 3.52 20.18
CA LEU A 117 -17.95 4.02 20.17
C LEU A 117 -18.89 3.16 19.31
N LYS A 118 -18.39 2.59 18.20
CA LYS A 118 -19.19 1.75 17.29
C LYS A 118 -18.36 0.63 16.65
N GLN A 119 -18.37 -0.53 17.30
CA GLN A 119 -17.49 -1.67 16.96
C GLN A 119 -17.90 -2.47 15.72
N ASP A 120 -19.12 -2.29 15.23
CA ASP A 120 -19.75 -3.02 14.13
C ASP A 120 -19.93 -2.18 12.86
N ASN A 121 -19.34 -0.97 12.82
CA ASN A 121 -19.37 -0.15 11.61
C ASN A 121 -18.22 -0.54 10.66
N ALA A 122 -18.56 -0.96 9.44
CA ALA A 122 -17.59 -1.40 8.44
C ALA A 122 -16.54 -0.32 8.11
N ASP A 123 -16.95 0.96 8.01
CA ASP A 123 -16.05 2.04 7.64
C ASP A 123 -14.94 2.28 8.67
N VAL A 124 -15.30 2.31 9.96
CA VAL A 124 -14.30 2.52 11.03
C VAL A 124 -13.42 1.28 11.20
N LEU A 125 -13.94 0.07 11.00
CA LEU A 125 -13.14 -1.15 10.98
C LEU A 125 -12.08 -1.10 9.87
N PHE A 126 -12.50 -0.80 8.64
CA PHE A 126 -11.62 -0.70 7.48
C PHE A 126 -10.57 0.39 7.66
N ASN A 127 -10.98 1.60 8.03
CA ASN A 127 -10.05 2.74 8.16
C ASN A 127 -9.07 2.56 9.32
N THR A 128 -9.48 1.94 10.43
CA THR A 128 -8.56 1.64 11.54
C THR A 128 -7.52 0.61 11.10
N ALA A 129 -7.93 -0.43 10.40
CA ALA A 129 -7.03 -1.45 9.86
C ALA A 129 -6.03 -0.86 8.84
N GLN A 130 -6.50 0.00 7.93
CA GLN A 130 -5.63 0.74 7.00
C GLN A 130 -4.62 1.64 7.74
N THR A 131 -5.05 2.35 8.78
CA THR A 131 -4.16 3.19 9.59
C THR A 131 -3.07 2.38 10.29
N LEU A 132 -3.42 1.19 10.80
CA LEU A 132 -2.45 0.25 11.38
C LEU A 132 -1.41 -0.21 10.34
N THR A 133 -1.87 -0.64 9.16
CA THR A 133 -0.98 -1.07 8.07
C THR A 133 -0.04 0.06 7.64
N SER A 134 -0.55 1.26 7.36
CA SER A 134 0.29 2.40 6.97
C SER A 134 1.25 2.86 8.06
N LEU A 135 0.87 2.76 9.34
CA LEU A 135 1.78 3.07 10.45
C LEU A 135 2.98 2.11 10.43
N VAL A 136 2.74 0.82 10.20
CA VAL A 136 3.81 -0.17 10.12
C VAL A 136 4.73 0.15 8.94
N GLU A 137 4.19 0.40 7.75
CA GLU A 137 4.98 0.80 6.55
C GLU A 137 5.86 2.04 6.83
N ALA A 138 5.27 3.08 7.41
CA ALA A 138 6.00 4.30 7.73
C ALA A 138 7.11 4.08 8.77
N THR A 139 6.90 3.17 9.73
CA THR A 139 7.92 2.85 10.73
C THR A 139 9.07 2.02 10.15
N THR A 140 8.76 1.09 9.23
CA THR A 140 9.77 0.25 8.57
C THR A 140 10.67 1.05 7.62
N ASP A 141 10.11 2.05 6.95
CA ASP A 141 10.88 2.95 6.07
C ASP A 141 11.81 3.91 6.85
N SER A 142 11.56 4.08 8.15
CA SER A 142 12.25 5.07 9.01
C SER A 142 13.43 4.50 9.83
N ASP A 143 13.96 3.33 9.45
CA ASP A 143 15.08 2.61 10.11
C ASP A 143 14.86 2.29 11.61
N SER A 144 13.61 2.37 12.07
CA SER A 144 13.25 1.87 13.39
C SER A 144 13.11 0.36 13.26
N ASN A 145 14.06 -0.40 13.83
CA ASN A 145 14.04 -1.87 13.87
C ASN A 145 12.59 -2.33 14.16
N PRO A 146 11.90 -3.01 13.22
CA PRO A 146 10.49 -3.35 13.39
C PRO A 146 10.37 -4.21 14.64
N GLY A 147 9.88 -3.59 15.72
CA GLY A 147 9.73 -4.27 17.00
C GLY A 147 8.67 -5.37 16.88
N SER A 148 8.56 -6.20 17.92
CA SER A 148 7.40 -7.09 18.12
C SER A 148 6.06 -6.39 17.94
N ASP A 149 6.04 -5.07 18.13
CA ASP A 149 4.88 -4.22 17.99
C ASP A 149 4.39 -4.15 16.54
N SER A 150 5.27 -4.15 15.52
CA SER A 150 4.85 -4.10 14.11
C SER A 150 4.04 -5.32 13.69
N LEU A 151 4.47 -6.53 14.09
CA LEU A 151 3.74 -7.76 13.77
C LEU A 151 2.37 -7.79 14.45
N SER A 152 2.29 -7.36 15.71
CA SER A 152 1.01 -7.34 16.43
C SER A 152 0.02 -6.31 15.87
N LEU A 153 0.50 -5.16 15.38
CA LEU A 153 -0.35 -4.19 14.67
C LEU A 153 -0.91 -4.76 13.36
N LEU A 154 -0.11 -5.53 12.61
CA LEU A 154 -0.59 -6.19 11.37
C LEU A 154 -1.59 -7.31 11.66
N GLU A 155 -1.36 -8.10 12.70
CA GLU A 155 -2.34 -9.11 13.16
C GLU A 155 -3.66 -8.45 13.60
N GLU A 156 -3.59 -7.33 14.33
CA GLU A 156 -4.76 -6.51 14.69
C GLU A 156 -5.47 -6.00 13.42
N ALA A 157 -4.74 -5.47 12.44
CA ALA A 157 -5.29 -5.00 11.18
C ALA A 157 -6.03 -6.12 10.42
N LEU A 158 -5.43 -7.32 10.33
CA LEU A 158 -6.07 -8.49 9.71
C LEU A 158 -7.34 -8.93 10.45
N GLY A 159 -7.36 -8.86 11.78
CA GLY A 159 -8.56 -9.13 12.58
C GLY A 159 -9.67 -8.10 12.34
N LEU A 160 -9.32 -6.82 12.19
CA LEU A 160 -10.27 -5.75 11.88
C LEU A 160 -10.81 -5.85 10.46
N PHE A 161 -9.96 -6.14 9.45
CA PHE A 161 -10.42 -6.37 8.09
C PHE A 161 -11.32 -7.60 7.98
N GLN A 162 -11.02 -8.69 8.70
CA GLN A 162 -11.89 -9.87 8.71
C GLN A 162 -13.28 -9.56 9.27
N ARG A 163 -13.34 -8.77 10.36
CA ARG A 163 -14.62 -8.29 10.90
C ARG A 163 -15.33 -7.34 9.94
N CYS A 164 -14.59 -6.45 9.27
CA CYS A 164 -15.13 -5.55 8.26
C CYS A 164 -15.79 -6.34 7.13
N LEU A 165 -15.07 -7.33 6.57
CA LEU A 165 -15.57 -8.18 5.50
C LEU A 165 -16.86 -8.89 5.91
N ALA A 166 -16.91 -9.49 7.10
CA ALA A 166 -18.12 -10.16 7.60
C ALA A 166 -19.33 -9.21 7.71
N VAL A 167 -19.11 -7.97 8.17
CA VAL A 167 -20.18 -6.95 8.22
C VAL A 167 -20.62 -6.55 6.81
N GLN A 168 -19.68 -6.36 5.89
CA GLN A 168 -19.97 -6.01 4.51
C GLN A 168 -20.71 -7.13 3.78
N GLU A 169 -20.33 -8.40 3.97
CA GLU A 169 -21.01 -9.57 3.39
C GLU A 169 -22.45 -9.68 3.87
N TYR A 170 -22.68 -9.40 5.16
CA TYR A 170 -24.03 -9.34 5.73
C TYR A 170 -24.85 -8.22 5.06
N GLN A 171 -24.31 -7.01 4.99
CA GLN A 171 -24.96 -5.85 4.35
C GLN A 171 -25.24 -6.08 2.86
N TYR A 172 -24.31 -6.73 2.15
CA TYR A 172 -24.47 -7.09 0.75
C TYR A 172 -25.63 -8.07 0.56
N THR A 173 -25.66 -9.12 1.36
CA THR A 173 -26.74 -10.13 1.33
C THR A 173 -28.09 -9.53 1.68
N GLU A 174 -28.15 -8.65 2.68
CA GLU A 174 -29.36 -7.93 3.07
C GLU A 174 -29.87 -7.04 1.92
N SER A 175 -28.98 -6.28 1.28
CA SER A 175 -29.35 -5.40 0.16
C SER A 175 -29.88 -6.18 -1.05
N GLN A 176 -29.30 -7.34 -1.35
CA GLN A 176 -29.76 -8.25 -2.42
C GLN A 176 -31.15 -8.81 -2.11
N ALA A 177 -31.39 -9.23 -0.85
CA ALA A 177 -32.70 -9.74 -0.44
C ALA A 177 -33.79 -8.67 -0.50
N GLN A 178 -33.47 -7.44 -0.06
CA GLN A 178 -34.40 -6.31 -0.15
C GLN A 178 -34.71 -5.96 -1.62
N ALA A 179 -33.71 -5.93 -2.50
CA ALA A 179 -33.91 -5.67 -3.92
C ALA A 179 -34.79 -6.75 -4.60
N ALA A 180 -34.57 -8.03 -4.25
CA ALA A 180 -35.38 -9.14 -4.76
C ALA A 180 -36.85 -9.02 -4.32
N ALA A 181 -37.09 -8.72 -3.04
CA ALA A 181 -38.46 -8.55 -2.52
C ALA A 181 -39.22 -7.39 -3.19
N VAL A 182 -38.56 -6.26 -3.45
CA VAL A 182 -39.17 -5.13 -4.17
C VAL A 182 -39.47 -5.48 -5.64
N SER A 183 -38.61 -6.29 -6.28
CA SER A 183 -38.83 -6.74 -7.66
C SER A 183 -39.97 -7.75 -7.80
N GLU A 184 -40.20 -8.58 -6.79
CA GLU A 184 -41.35 -9.51 -6.75
C GLU A 184 -42.67 -8.76 -6.52
N ASP A 185 -42.69 -7.75 -5.65
CA ASP A 185 -43.89 -6.94 -5.36
C ASP A 185 -44.30 -6.08 -6.58
N ALA A 186 -43.33 -5.50 -7.29
CA ALA A 186 -43.59 -4.76 -8.54
C ALA A 186 -44.10 -5.63 -9.71
N SER A 187 -43.92 -6.95 -9.63
CA SER A 187 -44.42 -7.90 -10.64
C SER A 187 -45.84 -8.42 -10.38
N MET A 188 -46.40 -8.16 -9.19
CA MET A 188 -47.76 -8.54 -8.82
C MET A 188 -48.80 -7.45 -9.13
N ASP A 189 -48.38 -6.20 -9.41
CA ASP A 189 -49.29 -5.07 -9.67
C ASP A 189 -49.59 -4.81 -11.16
N ASP A 190 -49.07 -5.61 -12.11
CA ASP A 190 -49.42 -5.51 -13.56
C ASP A 190 -50.66 -6.35 -13.94
N ALA A 191 -51.63 -6.48 -13.03
CA ALA A 191 -52.89 -7.17 -13.27
C ALA A 191 -54.09 -6.41 -12.72
N GLY A 192 -54.31 -5.16 -13.18
CA GLY A 192 -55.62 -4.53 -13.05
C GLY A 192 -55.63 -3.01 -12.98
N LEU A 193 -55.39 -2.32 -14.10
CA LEU A 193 -55.79 -0.93 -14.25
C LEU A 193 -57.27 -0.83 -14.62
N PRO A 194 -58.06 -0.06 -13.85
CA PRO A 194 -58.95 0.92 -14.45
C PRO A 194 -58.61 2.35 -13.99
N ASN A 195 -58.38 3.18 -15.01
CA ASN A 195 -58.45 4.64 -15.19
C ASN A 195 -58.50 5.61 -13.98
N PRO A 196 -57.85 6.80 -14.10
CA PRO A 196 -57.80 7.81 -13.06
C PRO A 196 -58.94 8.82 -13.19
N GLU A 197 -59.72 9.03 -12.13
CA GLU A 197 -60.51 10.26 -11.95
C GLU A 197 -60.41 10.74 -10.51
N ASP A 198 -59.94 11.99 -10.39
CA ASP A 198 -60.25 13.00 -9.38
C ASP A 198 -60.26 12.64 -7.89
N SER A 199 -59.22 13.10 -7.20
CA SER A 199 -59.37 13.70 -5.87
C SER A 199 -58.27 14.73 -5.63
N ASP A 200 -58.58 15.95 -6.03
CA ASP A 200 -57.97 17.18 -5.51
C ASP A 200 -58.22 17.28 -4.00
N THR A 201 -57.17 17.11 -3.20
CA THR A 201 -57.18 17.46 -1.78
C THR A 201 -55.85 18.09 -1.39
N SER A 202 -55.75 19.38 -1.68
CA SER A 202 -54.87 20.33 -0.99
C SER A 202 -55.09 20.25 0.53
N LEU A 203 -54.11 19.69 1.25
CA LEU A 203 -53.93 19.94 2.68
C LEU A 203 -52.54 20.53 2.90
N GLY A 204 -52.51 21.84 3.14
CA GLY A 204 -51.34 22.55 3.60
C GLY A 204 -50.87 22.02 4.95
N SER A 205 -49.56 21.82 5.08
CA SER A 205 -48.88 21.80 6.37
C SER A 205 -47.65 22.70 6.27
N ASP A 206 -47.84 23.97 6.63
CA ASP A 206 -46.76 24.82 7.14
C ASP A 206 -46.42 24.31 8.55
N GLY A 207 -45.59 23.27 8.62
CA GLY A 207 -44.82 22.91 9.80
C GLY A 207 -43.38 23.40 9.64
N PRO A 208 -42.65 23.70 10.73
CA PRO A 208 -41.23 23.95 10.61
C PRO A 208 -40.59 22.71 10.00
N GLN A 209 -39.97 22.86 8.83
CA GLN A 209 -39.10 21.83 8.28
C GLN A 209 -37.94 21.69 9.27
N ASP A 210 -38.05 20.72 10.18
CA ASP A 210 -36.88 20.15 10.82
C ASP A 210 -35.97 19.68 9.68
N ASP A 211 -34.78 20.27 9.56
CA ASP A 211 -33.72 19.83 8.67
C ASP A 211 -33.29 18.41 9.11
N ARG A 212 -34.07 17.40 8.73
CA ARG A 212 -33.79 15.99 9.01
C ARG A 212 -32.79 15.50 7.97
N TRP A 213 -31.58 15.25 8.44
CA TRP A 213 -30.52 14.64 7.64
C TRP A 213 -30.92 13.20 7.32
N ALA A 214 -31.21 12.92 6.04
CA ALA A 214 -31.36 11.56 5.55
C ALA A 214 -29.96 10.99 5.24
N THR A 215 -29.54 9.99 5.99
CA THR A 215 -28.28 9.27 5.72
C THR A 215 -28.50 8.36 4.51
N ILE A 216 -27.97 8.74 3.35
CA ILE A 216 -27.86 7.82 2.21
C ILE A 216 -26.78 6.79 2.57
N VAL A 217 -27.19 5.55 2.86
CA VAL A 217 -26.25 4.43 3.00
C VAL A 217 -25.98 3.90 1.60
N GLU A 218 -24.76 4.11 1.10
CA GLU A 218 -24.35 3.50 -0.18
C GLU A 218 -24.39 1.97 -0.03
N PRO A 219 -24.99 1.24 -1.00
CA PRO A 219 -25.05 -0.21 -0.92
C PRO A 219 -23.64 -0.79 -1.01
N VAL A 220 -23.37 -1.81 -0.19
CA VAL A 220 -22.16 -2.62 -0.36
C VAL A 220 -22.21 -3.28 -1.73
N THR A 221 -21.08 -3.32 -2.42
CA THR A 221 -20.95 -3.95 -3.74
C THR A 221 -19.79 -4.93 -3.75
N ASN A 222 -19.69 -5.74 -4.82
CA ASN A 222 -18.50 -6.55 -5.07
C ASN A 222 -17.20 -5.73 -5.05
N ASN A 223 -17.22 -4.46 -5.51
CA ASN A 223 -16.05 -3.59 -5.43
C ASN A 223 -15.64 -3.30 -3.97
N THR A 224 -16.62 -3.05 -3.10
CA THR A 224 -16.39 -2.80 -1.67
C THR A 224 -15.83 -4.02 -0.96
N LEU A 225 -16.38 -5.21 -1.26
CA LEU A 225 -15.89 -6.49 -0.73
C LEU A 225 -14.48 -6.79 -1.26
N LEU A 226 -14.24 -6.55 -2.55
CA LEU A 226 -12.94 -6.72 -3.18
C LEU A 226 -11.90 -5.78 -2.56
N ASP A 227 -12.21 -4.51 -2.31
CA ASP A 227 -11.29 -3.56 -1.65
C ASP A 227 -10.82 -4.10 -0.28
N THR A 228 -11.72 -4.67 0.51
CA THR A 228 -11.37 -5.30 1.79
C THR A 228 -10.50 -6.54 1.60
N VAL A 229 -10.81 -7.40 0.63
CA VAL A 229 -9.98 -8.58 0.32
C VAL A 229 -8.59 -8.19 -0.13
N LEU A 230 -8.45 -7.19 -1.00
CA LEU A 230 -7.14 -6.73 -1.48
C LEU A 230 -6.32 -6.15 -0.34
N ALA A 231 -6.93 -5.32 0.51
CA ALA A 231 -6.28 -4.78 1.71
C ALA A 231 -5.78 -5.89 2.66
N GLN A 232 -6.54 -6.98 2.83
CA GLN A 232 -6.10 -8.15 3.60
C GLN A 232 -4.88 -8.83 2.96
N VAL A 233 -4.88 -9.02 1.63
CA VAL A 233 -3.77 -9.64 0.91
C VAL A 233 -2.50 -8.77 0.95
N GLU A 234 -2.64 -7.46 0.83
CA GLU A 234 -1.53 -6.49 0.96
C GLU A 234 -0.96 -6.50 2.38
N THR A 235 -1.82 -6.48 3.40
CA THR A 235 -1.40 -6.56 4.81
C THR A 235 -0.68 -7.88 5.11
N LEU A 236 -1.16 -9.00 4.55
CA LEU A 236 -0.46 -10.29 4.63
C LEU A 236 0.90 -10.28 3.93
N THR A 237 1.01 -9.58 2.80
CA THR A 237 2.28 -9.42 2.08
C THR A 237 3.30 -8.71 2.95
N LEU A 238 2.90 -7.60 3.57
CA LEU A 238 3.75 -6.86 4.51
C LEU A 238 4.12 -7.71 5.74
N LEU A 239 3.16 -8.44 6.29
CA LEU A 239 3.42 -9.37 7.41
C LEU A 239 4.47 -10.42 7.03
N CYS A 240 4.41 -10.98 5.82
CA CYS A 240 5.42 -11.94 5.35
C CYS A 240 6.82 -11.33 5.27
N ASN A 241 6.92 -10.10 4.75
CA ASN A 241 8.18 -9.39 4.57
C ASN A 241 8.84 -9.04 5.90
N LEU A 242 8.05 -8.68 6.91
CA LEU A 242 8.55 -8.29 8.23
C LEU A 242 8.75 -9.46 9.20
N THR A 243 8.25 -10.65 8.87
CA THR A 243 8.38 -11.83 9.74
C THR A 243 9.85 -12.27 9.86
N PRO A 244 10.46 -12.20 11.05
CA PRO A 244 11.84 -12.63 11.25
C PRO A 244 12.00 -14.15 11.18
N LEU A 245 13.23 -14.61 10.93
CA LEU A 245 13.58 -16.03 10.87
C LEU A 245 13.28 -16.80 12.16
N SER A 246 13.33 -16.12 13.30
CA SER A 246 13.09 -16.69 14.63
C SER A 246 11.62 -16.75 15.04
N SER A 247 10.70 -16.39 14.14
CA SER A 247 9.27 -16.38 14.46
C SER A 247 8.74 -17.75 14.81
N GLU A 248 7.78 -17.76 15.73
CA GLU A 248 7.11 -18.96 16.20
C GLU A 248 6.40 -19.69 15.04
N PRO A 249 6.43 -21.04 14.98
CA PRO A 249 5.74 -21.81 13.94
C PRO A 249 4.25 -21.50 13.79
N THR A 250 3.63 -20.95 14.84
CA THR A 250 2.23 -20.54 14.87
C THR A 250 1.91 -19.41 13.88
N LEU A 251 2.83 -18.46 13.67
CA LEU A 251 2.61 -17.33 12.76
C LEU A 251 2.58 -17.78 11.29
N LEU A 252 3.45 -18.72 10.91
CA LEU A 252 3.45 -19.32 9.57
C LEU A 252 2.15 -20.07 9.29
N THR A 253 1.68 -20.85 10.27
CA THR A 253 0.39 -21.55 10.17
C THR A 253 -0.76 -20.55 10.04
N PHE A 254 -0.76 -19.48 10.85
CA PHE A 254 -1.77 -18.42 10.76
C PHE A 254 -1.82 -17.78 9.36
N ILE A 255 -0.66 -17.38 8.80
CA ILE A 255 -0.60 -16.81 7.44
C ILE A 255 -1.15 -17.78 6.41
N ALA A 256 -0.78 -19.05 6.48
CA ALA A 256 -1.24 -20.07 5.54
C ALA A 256 -2.77 -20.33 5.65
N GLU A 257 -3.29 -20.44 6.87
CA GLU A 257 -4.72 -20.68 7.11
C GLU A 257 -5.57 -19.47 6.70
N TYR A 258 -5.16 -18.27 7.10
CA TYR A 258 -5.88 -17.03 6.78
C TYR A 258 -5.94 -16.80 5.26
N SER A 259 -4.80 -16.95 4.57
CA SER A 259 -4.72 -16.70 3.12
C SER A 259 -5.43 -17.76 2.27
N SER A 260 -5.55 -19.00 2.75
CA SER A 260 -6.14 -20.11 1.99
C SER A 260 -7.59 -19.82 1.57
N ASN A 261 -8.46 -19.47 2.52
CA ASN A 261 -9.86 -19.14 2.20
C ASN A 261 -9.96 -17.83 1.39
N LEU A 262 -9.15 -16.83 1.76
CA LEU A 262 -9.14 -15.52 1.11
C LEU A 262 -8.86 -15.63 -0.39
N LEU A 263 -7.84 -16.41 -0.79
CA LEU A 263 -7.43 -16.55 -2.18
C LEU A 263 -8.25 -17.57 -2.97
N SER A 264 -8.69 -18.66 -2.34
CA SER A 264 -9.40 -19.74 -3.05
C SER A 264 -10.90 -19.52 -3.15
N THR A 265 -11.49 -18.74 -2.22
CA THR A 265 -12.93 -18.54 -2.11
C THR A 265 -13.33 -17.09 -2.31
N ASN A 266 -12.82 -16.18 -1.47
CA ASN A 266 -13.31 -14.80 -1.43
C ASN A 266 -12.88 -13.99 -2.66
N LEU A 267 -11.60 -14.07 -3.02
CA LEU A 267 -11.05 -13.33 -4.17
C LEU A 267 -11.76 -13.71 -5.49
N PRO A 268 -11.93 -15.00 -5.88
CA PRO A 268 -12.65 -15.36 -7.09
C PRO A 268 -14.15 -15.06 -7.07
N LEU A 269 -14.74 -14.91 -5.87
CA LEU A 269 -16.14 -14.56 -5.72
C LEU A 269 -16.36 -13.06 -5.93
N TYR A 270 -15.57 -12.22 -5.27
CA TYR A 270 -15.78 -10.77 -5.25
C TYR A 270 -15.14 -10.02 -6.42
N ILE A 271 -14.24 -10.66 -7.16
CA ILE A 271 -13.69 -10.09 -8.40
C ILE A 271 -14.72 -10.00 -9.54
N ARG A 272 -15.76 -10.83 -9.49
CA ARG A 272 -16.74 -10.95 -10.58
C ARG A 272 -17.42 -9.62 -10.86
N ASP A 273 -17.47 -9.26 -12.14
CA ASP A 273 -18.12 -8.06 -12.67
C ASP A 273 -17.53 -6.73 -12.15
N THR A 274 -16.33 -6.75 -11.56
CA THR A 274 -15.63 -5.53 -11.12
C THR A 274 -14.77 -4.92 -12.23
N GLY A 275 -14.31 -5.72 -13.20
CA GLY A 275 -13.33 -5.33 -14.21
C GLY A 275 -11.93 -5.09 -13.65
N ARG A 276 -11.67 -5.51 -12.40
CA ARG A 276 -10.39 -5.32 -11.68
C ARG A 276 -9.56 -6.60 -11.62
N ASP A 277 -9.74 -7.48 -12.61
CA ASP A 277 -9.09 -8.79 -12.67
C ASP A 277 -7.57 -8.70 -12.55
N THR A 278 -6.95 -7.80 -13.32
CA THR A 278 -5.50 -7.65 -13.33
C THR A 278 -4.96 -7.18 -11.99
N GLU A 279 -5.60 -6.19 -11.36
CA GLU A 279 -5.22 -5.69 -10.04
C GLU A 279 -5.30 -6.82 -9.01
N ALA A 280 -6.44 -7.52 -8.93
CA ALA A 280 -6.64 -8.54 -7.91
C ALA A 280 -5.67 -9.72 -8.04
N HIS A 281 -5.43 -10.20 -9.26
CA HIS A 281 -4.49 -11.29 -9.49
C HIS A 281 -3.03 -10.84 -9.30
N LEU A 282 -2.70 -9.58 -9.58
CA LEU A 282 -1.37 -9.03 -9.31
C LEU A 282 -1.12 -8.91 -7.79
N THR A 283 -2.08 -8.40 -7.03
CA THR A 283 -2.01 -8.35 -5.56
C THR A 283 -1.83 -9.75 -4.97
N ALA A 284 -2.58 -10.74 -5.46
CA ALA A 284 -2.41 -12.13 -5.07
C ALA A 284 -1.04 -12.72 -5.46
N ALA A 285 -0.50 -12.36 -6.62
CA ALA A 285 0.83 -12.80 -7.06
C ALA A 285 1.94 -12.24 -6.16
N ASN A 286 1.85 -10.97 -5.78
CA ASN A 286 2.78 -10.32 -4.85
C ASN A 286 2.77 -11.03 -3.48
N PHE A 287 1.59 -11.32 -2.94
CA PHE A 287 1.49 -12.08 -1.69
C PHE A 287 2.10 -13.49 -1.81
N LYS A 288 1.77 -14.23 -2.88
CA LYS A 288 2.35 -15.57 -3.11
C LYS A 288 3.88 -15.51 -3.19
N ALA A 289 4.45 -14.48 -3.80
CA ALA A 289 5.88 -14.28 -3.86
C ALA A 289 6.50 -14.04 -2.47
N ALA A 290 5.90 -13.17 -1.66
CA ALA A 290 6.33 -12.89 -0.29
C ALA A 290 6.19 -14.12 0.63
N GLN A 291 5.10 -14.88 0.49
CA GLN A 291 4.88 -16.13 1.23
C GLN A 291 5.92 -17.19 0.86
N ALA A 292 6.26 -17.32 -0.42
CA ALA A 292 7.28 -18.27 -0.88
C ALA A 292 8.68 -17.88 -0.37
N ASP A 293 8.99 -16.58 -0.38
CA ASP A 293 10.22 -16.04 0.23
C ASP A 293 10.32 -16.38 1.72
N LEU A 294 9.29 -16.04 2.50
CA LEU A 294 9.23 -16.35 3.93
C LEU A 294 9.35 -17.87 4.17
N SER A 295 8.64 -18.67 3.39
CA SER A 295 8.67 -20.13 3.53
C SER A 295 10.06 -20.70 3.23
N TYR A 296 10.79 -20.14 2.26
CA TYR A 296 12.18 -20.51 1.98
C TYR A 296 13.11 -20.09 3.13
N ARG A 297 13.02 -18.84 3.59
CA ARG A 297 13.78 -18.32 4.73
C ARG A 297 13.60 -19.17 5.99
N CYS A 298 12.38 -19.64 6.25
CA CYS A 298 12.04 -20.55 7.35
C CYS A 298 12.32 -22.04 7.05
N GLN A 299 13.04 -22.36 5.96
CA GLN A 299 13.42 -23.72 5.56
C GLN A 299 12.23 -24.68 5.35
N LYS A 300 11.06 -24.15 4.97
CA LYS A 300 9.87 -24.92 4.60
C LYS A 300 9.81 -25.22 3.10
N LEU A 301 10.50 -24.43 2.29
CA LEU A 301 10.69 -24.66 0.87
C LEU A 301 12.17 -24.88 0.55
N ASN A 302 12.46 -25.72 -0.43
CA ASN A 302 13.76 -25.76 -1.07
C ASN A 302 13.82 -24.74 -2.22
N GLN A 303 15.01 -24.58 -2.80
CA GLN A 303 15.25 -23.61 -3.88
C GLN A 303 14.34 -23.84 -5.10
N SER A 304 14.21 -25.10 -5.53
CA SER A 304 13.44 -25.45 -6.73
C SER A 304 11.94 -25.20 -6.54
N SER A 305 11.41 -25.47 -5.35
CA SER A 305 10.02 -25.14 -5.01
C SER A 305 9.81 -23.63 -4.93
N TYR A 306 10.77 -22.88 -4.38
CA TYR A 306 10.66 -21.42 -4.29
C TYR A 306 10.53 -20.78 -5.68
N ILE A 307 11.43 -21.10 -6.63
CA ILE A 307 11.34 -20.54 -7.99
C ILE A 307 10.08 -21.02 -8.75
N ALA A 308 9.61 -22.24 -8.48
CA ALA A 308 8.37 -22.75 -9.05
C ALA A 308 7.15 -21.95 -8.55
N CYS A 309 7.10 -21.61 -7.25
CA CYS A 309 6.06 -20.75 -6.69
C CYS A 309 6.07 -19.35 -7.34
N LEU A 310 7.25 -18.76 -7.55
CA LEU A 310 7.35 -17.46 -8.24
C LEU A 310 6.88 -17.55 -9.70
N THR A 311 7.20 -18.65 -10.38
CA THR A 311 6.74 -18.86 -11.76
C THR A 311 5.22 -18.97 -11.80
N ASP A 312 4.62 -19.80 -10.94
CA ASP A 312 3.17 -19.99 -10.84
C ASP A 312 2.44 -18.70 -10.49
N ALA A 313 2.98 -17.90 -9.56
CA ALA A 313 2.37 -16.65 -9.13
C ALA A 313 2.13 -15.67 -10.29
N PHE A 314 3.06 -15.58 -11.24
CA PHE A 314 3.00 -14.59 -12.33
C PHE A 314 2.66 -15.18 -13.71
N VAL A 315 2.54 -16.50 -13.89
CA VAL A 315 2.36 -17.12 -15.23
C VAL A 315 1.03 -16.77 -15.87
N ALA A 316 -0.03 -16.62 -15.08
CA ALA A 316 -1.38 -16.35 -15.57
C ALA A 316 -1.63 -14.86 -15.89
N LEU A 317 -0.68 -13.97 -15.57
CA LEU A 317 -0.82 -12.53 -15.73
C LEU A 317 -0.29 -12.07 -17.10
N ASP A 318 -1.10 -11.31 -17.85
CA ASP A 318 -0.60 -10.55 -19.00
C ASP A 318 0.04 -9.24 -18.55
N LEU A 319 1.36 -9.27 -18.39
CA LEU A 319 2.15 -8.14 -17.91
C LEU A 319 2.76 -7.30 -19.04
N ALA A 320 2.56 -7.65 -20.31
CA ALA A 320 3.32 -7.06 -21.42
C ALA A 320 3.20 -5.53 -21.50
N ASN A 321 2.04 -4.99 -21.11
CA ASN A 321 1.76 -3.56 -21.08
C ASN A 321 1.50 -3.03 -19.66
N HIS A 322 1.95 -3.74 -18.62
CA HIS A 322 1.70 -3.41 -17.23
C HIS A 322 3.02 -3.12 -16.49
N PRO A 323 3.48 -1.85 -16.45
CA PRO A 323 4.80 -1.51 -15.89
C PRO A 323 4.98 -1.98 -14.45
N GLU A 324 3.99 -1.76 -13.61
CA GLU A 324 4.03 -2.13 -12.19
C GLU A 324 4.15 -3.65 -12.00
N GLY A 325 3.27 -4.45 -12.61
CA GLY A 325 3.40 -5.91 -12.54
C GLY A 325 4.71 -6.47 -13.10
N LEU A 326 5.31 -5.82 -14.12
CA LEU A 326 6.67 -6.16 -14.57
C LEU A 326 7.74 -5.84 -13.51
N VAL A 327 7.61 -4.72 -12.82
CA VAL A 327 8.51 -4.33 -11.70
C VAL A 327 8.33 -5.31 -10.54
N ASN A 328 7.11 -5.58 -10.10
CA ASN A 328 6.82 -6.49 -8.99
C ASN A 328 7.38 -7.90 -9.25
N LYS A 329 7.24 -8.41 -10.48
CA LYS A 329 7.84 -9.68 -10.89
C LYS A 329 9.36 -9.64 -10.82
N ALA A 330 9.98 -8.54 -11.25
CA ALA A 330 11.43 -8.37 -11.19
C ALA A 330 11.94 -8.33 -9.74
N GLU A 331 11.26 -7.59 -8.86
CA GLU A 331 11.60 -7.51 -7.44
C GLU A 331 11.47 -8.87 -6.76
N ALA A 332 10.41 -9.64 -7.02
CA ALA A 332 10.28 -11.01 -6.51
C ALA A 332 11.45 -11.92 -6.91
N LEU A 333 11.96 -11.78 -8.14
CA LEU A 333 13.13 -12.53 -8.64
C LEU A 333 14.45 -12.03 -8.05
N ILE A 334 14.56 -10.73 -7.73
CA ILE A 334 15.69 -10.15 -7.01
C ILE A 334 15.72 -10.66 -5.56
N SER A 335 14.56 -10.66 -4.88
CA SER A 335 14.39 -11.23 -3.54
C SER A 335 14.75 -12.71 -3.49
N PHE A 336 14.37 -13.50 -4.50
CA PHE A 336 14.82 -14.89 -4.64
C PHE A 336 16.34 -15.03 -4.61
N ASN A 337 17.05 -14.17 -5.36
CA ASN A 337 18.51 -14.16 -5.33
C ASN A 337 19.07 -13.76 -3.96
N ALA A 338 18.48 -12.74 -3.30
CA ALA A 338 18.91 -12.29 -1.98
C ALA A 338 18.71 -13.38 -0.92
N SER A 339 17.55 -14.03 -0.90
CA SER A 339 17.21 -15.07 0.07
C SER A 339 18.10 -16.31 -0.06
N ILE A 340 18.44 -16.75 -1.27
CA ILE A 340 19.40 -17.85 -1.47
C ILE A 340 20.82 -17.45 -1.05
N ARG A 341 21.22 -16.19 -1.27
CA ARG A 341 22.52 -15.70 -0.80
C ARG A 341 22.62 -15.76 0.72
N ILE A 342 21.57 -15.30 1.41
CA ILE A 342 21.53 -15.22 2.88
C ILE A 342 21.37 -16.61 3.50
N ASN A 343 20.52 -17.46 2.90
CA ASN A 343 20.24 -18.82 3.35
C ASN A 343 20.65 -19.81 2.25
N PRO A 344 21.95 -20.05 2.03
CA PRO A 344 22.41 -20.90 0.94
C PRO A 344 21.93 -22.36 1.10
N PRO A 345 21.71 -23.09 0.00
CA PRO A 345 21.33 -24.49 0.06
C PRO A 345 22.40 -25.32 0.77
N THR A 346 21.95 -26.32 1.53
CA THR A 346 22.84 -27.14 2.37
C THR A 346 23.36 -28.38 1.65
N THR A 347 22.71 -28.81 0.57
CA THR A 347 23.12 -29.99 -0.19
C THR A 347 24.04 -29.59 -1.35
N SER A 348 25.05 -30.42 -1.63
CA SER A 348 26.00 -30.16 -2.72
C SER A 348 25.32 -30.08 -4.10
N GLN A 349 24.22 -30.81 -4.29
CA GLN A 349 23.45 -30.75 -5.53
C GLN A 349 22.76 -29.39 -5.69
N GLU A 350 22.00 -28.95 -4.69
CA GLU A 350 21.31 -27.67 -4.74
C GLU A 350 22.29 -26.50 -4.82
N LEU A 351 23.45 -26.60 -4.15
CA LEU A 351 24.51 -25.61 -4.25
C LEU A 351 25.00 -25.44 -5.70
N ASN A 352 25.20 -26.54 -6.43
CA ASN A 352 25.60 -26.51 -7.84
C ASN A 352 24.50 -25.95 -8.75
N GLU A 353 23.23 -26.15 -8.39
CA GLU A 353 22.07 -25.63 -9.14
C GLU A 353 21.73 -24.17 -8.78
N SER A 354 22.25 -23.65 -7.65
CA SER A 354 21.94 -22.31 -7.13
C SER A 354 22.42 -21.17 -8.02
N LEU A 355 23.70 -21.20 -8.45
CA LEU A 355 24.28 -20.11 -9.24
C LEU A 355 23.60 -19.98 -10.63
N PRO A 356 23.35 -21.05 -11.39
CA PRO A 356 22.56 -20.97 -12.62
C PRO A 356 21.14 -20.43 -12.39
N ALA A 357 20.45 -20.88 -11.33
CA ALA A 357 19.08 -20.43 -11.04
C ALA A 357 19.04 -18.95 -10.68
N ARG A 358 19.94 -18.48 -9.80
CA ARG A 358 20.09 -17.06 -9.44
C ARG A 358 20.41 -16.21 -10.66
N TRP A 359 21.31 -16.67 -11.53
CA TRP A 359 21.63 -15.98 -12.79
C TRP A 359 20.41 -15.84 -13.71
N GLN A 360 19.63 -16.90 -13.88
CA GLN A 360 18.43 -16.90 -14.70
C GLN A 360 17.35 -15.96 -14.12
N ALA A 361 17.15 -15.99 -12.81
CA ALA A 361 16.22 -15.10 -12.11
C ALA A 361 16.58 -13.63 -12.32
N LEU A 362 17.85 -13.25 -12.09
CA LEU A 362 18.33 -11.88 -12.28
C LEU A 362 18.29 -11.43 -13.75
N THR A 363 18.56 -12.34 -14.69
CA THR A 363 18.42 -12.05 -16.13
C THR A 363 16.97 -11.75 -16.48
N THR A 364 16.03 -12.58 -15.98
CA THR A 364 14.59 -12.40 -16.18
C THR A 364 14.08 -11.11 -15.52
N ALA A 365 14.59 -10.78 -14.33
CA ALA A 365 14.28 -9.51 -13.65
C ALA A 365 14.71 -8.31 -14.52
N LEU A 366 15.94 -8.32 -15.06
CA LEU A 366 16.44 -7.27 -15.94
C LEU A 366 15.62 -7.11 -17.23
N GLU A 367 15.12 -8.23 -17.79
CA GLU A 367 14.22 -8.22 -18.95
C GLU A 367 12.88 -7.55 -18.61
N CYS A 368 12.28 -7.90 -17.47
CA CYS A 368 11.03 -7.29 -17.00
C CYS A 368 11.19 -5.78 -16.77
N LEU A 369 12.25 -5.36 -16.06
CA LEU A 369 12.54 -3.95 -15.83
C LEU A 369 12.85 -3.19 -17.12
N THR A 370 13.52 -3.82 -18.08
CA THR A 370 13.77 -3.23 -19.39
C THR A 370 12.48 -3.06 -20.17
N ALA A 371 11.56 -4.02 -20.12
CA ALA A 371 10.24 -3.90 -20.71
C ALA A 371 9.43 -2.78 -20.05
N ALA A 372 9.39 -2.74 -18.71
CA ALA A 372 8.69 -1.69 -17.95
C ALA A 372 9.21 -0.29 -18.31
N SER A 373 10.52 -0.10 -18.38
CA SER A 373 11.15 1.19 -18.71
C SER A 373 10.80 1.75 -20.10
N LYS A 374 10.27 0.91 -21.00
CA LYS A 374 9.87 1.31 -22.36
C LYS A 374 8.40 1.69 -22.46
N LEU A 375 7.60 1.43 -21.43
CA LEU A 375 6.18 1.74 -21.42
C LEU A 375 5.98 3.21 -21.02
N SER A 376 5.16 3.94 -21.78
CA SER A 376 4.88 5.36 -21.51
C SER A 376 4.07 5.60 -20.23
N THR A 377 3.40 4.58 -19.73
CA THR A 377 2.62 4.58 -18.49
C THR A 377 3.46 4.27 -17.25
N ALA A 378 4.75 3.96 -17.41
CA ALA A 378 5.62 3.66 -16.28
C ALA A 378 5.80 4.91 -15.40
N SER A 379 5.35 4.81 -14.15
CA SER A 379 5.71 5.74 -13.09
C SER A 379 7.14 5.46 -12.61
N ASN A 380 7.79 6.46 -12.00
CA ASN A 380 9.08 6.31 -11.31
C ASN A 380 10.20 5.67 -12.16
N LEU A 381 10.38 6.13 -13.40
CA LEU A 381 11.44 5.64 -14.30
C LEU A 381 12.84 5.65 -13.66
N ALA A 382 13.13 6.61 -12.78
CA ALA A 382 14.38 6.65 -12.02
C ALA A 382 14.59 5.37 -11.20
N LYS A 383 13.62 4.95 -10.38
CA LYS A 383 13.68 3.71 -9.58
C LYS A 383 13.83 2.47 -10.46
N ILE A 384 13.10 2.40 -11.58
CA ILE A 384 13.24 1.29 -12.55
C ILE A 384 14.70 1.23 -13.05
N HIS A 385 15.33 2.37 -13.33
CA HIS A 385 16.73 2.42 -13.74
C HIS A 385 17.71 2.03 -12.63
N ILE A 386 17.44 2.39 -11.36
CA ILE A 386 18.23 1.93 -10.21
C ILE A 386 18.17 0.40 -10.12
N LEU A 387 16.97 -0.19 -10.11
CA LEU A 387 16.79 -1.65 -10.04
C LEU A 387 17.47 -2.39 -11.20
N ARG A 388 17.53 -1.80 -12.39
CA ARG A 388 18.28 -2.37 -13.53
C ARG A 388 19.78 -2.38 -13.27
N GLY A 389 20.30 -1.33 -12.62
CA GLY A 389 21.68 -1.29 -12.17
C GLY A 389 21.97 -2.36 -11.12
N ASP A 390 21.07 -2.50 -10.14
CA ASP A 390 21.17 -3.47 -9.06
C ASP A 390 21.19 -4.91 -9.62
N ALA A 391 20.29 -5.23 -10.54
CA ALA A 391 20.27 -6.55 -11.19
C ALA A 391 21.59 -6.87 -11.91
N GLU A 392 22.23 -5.90 -12.58
CA GLU A 392 23.53 -6.11 -13.22
C GLU A 392 24.67 -6.27 -12.22
N LEU A 393 24.67 -5.52 -11.11
CA LEU A 393 25.68 -5.70 -10.04
C LEU A 393 25.50 -7.03 -9.30
N LEU A 394 24.25 -7.45 -9.03
CA LEU A 394 23.98 -8.76 -8.44
C LEU A 394 24.47 -9.90 -9.35
N ARG A 395 24.29 -9.76 -10.68
CA ARG A 395 24.86 -10.70 -11.66
C ARG A 395 26.37 -10.69 -11.65
N TYR A 396 27.01 -9.52 -11.49
CA TYR A 396 28.46 -9.42 -11.32
C TYR A 396 28.92 -10.17 -10.07
N GLN A 397 28.21 -10.03 -8.95
CA GLN A 397 28.55 -10.69 -7.69
C GLN A 397 28.52 -12.21 -7.78
N LEU A 398 27.67 -12.82 -8.61
CA LEU A 398 27.72 -14.27 -8.87
C LEU A 398 29.08 -14.73 -9.43
N GLY A 399 29.79 -13.86 -10.14
CA GLY A 399 31.14 -14.12 -10.65
C GLY A 399 32.24 -13.94 -9.58
N GLN A 400 31.87 -13.40 -8.42
CA GLN A 400 32.75 -13.18 -7.27
C GLN A 400 32.51 -14.20 -6.14
N GLU A 401 31.63 -15.17 -6.36
CA GLU A 401 31.37 -16.29 -5.45
C GLU A 401 32.54 -17.29 -5.45
N GLN A 402 32.54 -18.23 -4.51
CA GLN A 402 33.55 -19.29 -4.40
C GLN A 402 32.89 -20.67 -4.39
N PRO A 403 32.98 -21.47 -5.47
CA PRO A 403 33.61 -21.14 -6.77
C PRO A 403 32.81 -20.09 -7.56
N PRO A 404 33.46 -19.33 -8.46
CA PRO A 404 32.79 -18.30 -9.23
C PRO A 404 31.84 -18.89 -10.28
N TYR A 405 30.72 -18.22 -10.55
CA TYR A 405 29.90 -18.56 -11.70
C TYR A 405 30.57 -18.07 -12.99
N ASP A 406 31.07 -19.02 -13.79
CA ASP A 406 31.88 -18.74 -14.99
C ASP A 406 31.27 -17.71 -15.95
N VAL A 407 29.96 -17.75 -16.17
CA VAL A 407 29.28 -16.83 -17.10
C VAL A 407 29.34 -15.40 -16.56
N ALA A 408 29.11 -15.22 -15.26
CA ALA A 408 29.21 -13.91 -14.62
C ALA A 408 30.66 -13.40 -14.61
N ALA A 409 31.62 -14.25 -14.24
CA ALA A 409 33.04 -13.89 -14.20
C ALA A 409 33.57 -13.45 -15.58
N LYS A 410 33.21 -14.17 -16.65
CA LYS A 410 33.59 -13.81 -18.03
C LYS A 410 33.00 -12.47 -18.50
N ASN A 411 31.84 -12.09 -17.98
CA ASN A 411 31.13 -10.87 -18.37
C ASN A 411 31.31 -9.71 -17.36
N ALA A 412 32.15 -9.87 -16.33
CA ALA A 412 32.26 -8.95 -15.20
C ALA A 412 32.37 -7.47 -15.61
N GLN A 413 33.29 -7.15 -16.53
CA GLN A 413 33.49 -5.77 -17.00
C GLN A 413 32.25 -5.19 -17.72
N VAL A 414 31.53 -6.03 -18.47
CA VAL A 414 30.33 -5.61 -19.20
C VAL A 414 29.19 -5.32 -18.21
N LEU A 415 29.01 -6.19 -17.22
CA LEU A 415 28.00 -6.06 -16.17
C LEU A 415 28.18 -4.75 -15.39
N CYS A 416 29.38 -4.47 -14.87
CA CYS A 416 29.68 -3.22 -14.16
C CYS A 416 29.47 -1.98 -15.03
N ARG A 417 29.84 -2.04 -16.32
CA ARG A 417 29.63 -0.93 -17.25
C ARG A 417 28.14 -0.68 -17.53
N ASN A 418 27.34 -1.73 -17.63
CA ASN A 418 25.89 -1.62 -17.81
C ASN A 418 25.23 -1.04 -16.57
N ALA A 419 25.57 -1.55 -15.38
CA ALA A 419 25.11 -1.01 -14.11
C ALA A 419 25.35 0.51 -14.01
N GLY A 420 26.60 0.95 -14.25
CA GLY A 420 26.94 2.37 -14.23
C GLY A 420 26.16 3.22 -15.25
N LYS A 421 25.79 2.67 -16.42
CA LYS A 421 24.91 3.39 -17.37
C LYS A 421 23.49 3.55 -16.83
N PHE A 422 22.95 2.51 -16.20
CA PHE A 422 21.60 2.56 -15.65
C PHE A 422 21.50 3.52 -14.47
N TYR A 423 22.43 3.46 -13.52
CA TYR A 423 22.48 4.40 -12.40
C TYR A 423 22.66 5.86 -12.85
N ARG A 424 23.54 6.12 -13.84
CA ARG A 424 23.66 7.46 -14.42
C ARG A 424 22.35 7.93 -15.05
N GLY A 425 21.65 7.03 -15.74
CA GLY A 425 20.32 7.29 -16.29
C GLY A 425 19.32 7.67 -15.20
N ALA A 426 19.29 6.92 -14.09
CA ALA A 426 18.45 7.21 -12.94
C ALA A 426 18.75 8.61 -12.36
N ALA A 427 20.02 8.93 -12.09
CA ALA A 427 20.42 10.22 -11.52
C ALA A 427 20.04 11.44 -12.37
N VAL A 428 19.87 11.26 -13.69
CA VAL A 428 19.37 12.30 -14.61
C VAL A 428 17.85 12.44 -14.53
N LEU A 429 17.14 11.35 -14.23
CA LEU A 429 15.67 11.30 -14.14
C LEU A 429 15.12 11.66 -12.74
N CYS A 430 15.93 11.53 -11.68
CA CYS A 430 15.52 11.85 -10.31
C CYS A 430 15.23 13.35 -10.12
N GLU A 431 14.02 13.65 -9.62
CA GLU A 431 13.70 14.95 -9.03
C GLU A 431 14.02 14.98 -7.53
N ASP A 432 13.90 13.83 -6.87
CA ASP A 432 14.22 13.65 -5.47
C ASP A 432 15.74 13.63 -5.22
N LYS A 433 16.18 14.29 -4.14
CA LYS A 433 17.61 14.44 -3.84
C LYS A 433 18.23 13.15 -3.31
N ASP A 434 17.47 12.36 -2.56
CA ASP A 434 17.95 11.14 -1.92
C ASP A 434 18.04 10.03 -2.97
N GLU A 435 17.05 9.89 -3.85
CA GLU A 435 17.13 8.98 -5.00
C GLU A 435 18.31 9.33 -5.94
N LYS A 436 18.54 10.63 -6.15
CA LYS A 436 19.67 11.09 -6.97
C LYS A 436 21.01 10.77 -6.31
N LEU A 437 21.09 10.90 -4.99
CA LEU A 437 22.27 10.54 -4.22
C LEU A 437 22.51 9.03 -4.32
N GLU A 438 21.46 8.22 -4.13
CA GLU A 438 21.50 6.76 -4.24
C GLU A 438 22.06 6.32 -5.60
N ALA A 439 21.47 6.83 -6.68
CA ALA A 439 21.92 6.54 -8.04
C ALA A 439 23.38 6.97 -8.28
N SER A 440 23.81 8.12 -7.74
CA SER A 440 25.19 8.61 -7.90
C SER A 440 26.20 7.75 -7.15
N VAL A 441 25.87 7.33 -5.93
CA VAL A 441 26.71 6.44 -5.10
C VAL A 441 26.82 5.06 -5.76
N LYS A 442 25.69 4.47 -6.17
CA LYS A 442 25.66 3.17 -6.86
C LYS A 442 26.38 3.22 -8.23
N GLU A 443 26.35 4.35 -8.97
CA GLU A 443 27.20 4.56 -10.16
C GLU A 443 28.70 4.53 -9.81
N ALA A 444 29.11 5.21 -8.74
CA ALA A 444 30.50 5.24 -8.29
C ALA A 444 30.97 3.85 -7.85
N LEU A 445 30.11 3.07 -7.19
CA LEU A 445 30.38 1.68 -6.83
C LEU A 445 30.62 0.81 -8.08
N ALA A 446 29.76 0.92 -9.11
CA ALA A 446 29.94 0.20 -10.37
C ALA A 446 31.27 0.56 -11.08
N LYS A 447 31.69 1.84 -11.01
CA LYS A 447 33.00 2.28 -11.53
C LYS A 447 34.18 1.70 -10.74
N ALA A 448 34.02 1.57 -9.42
CA ALA A 448 35.04 1.01 -8.55
C ALA A 448 35.33 -0.46 -8.88
N PHE A 449 34.30 -1.27 -9.12
CA PHE A 449 34.47 -2.64 -9.63
C PHE A 449 35.12 -2.69 -11.02
N GLY A 450 34.99 -1.63 -11.81
CA GLY A 450 35.70 -1.45 -13.09
C GLY A 450 37.15 -0.97 -12.96
N GLY A 451 37.67 -0.80 -11.75
CA GLY A 451 39.05 -0.36 -11.46
C GLY A 451 39.22 1.13 -11.16
N ASN A 452 38.15 1.91 -11.04
CA ASN A 452 38.22 3.33 -10.67
C ASN A 452 37.54 3.59 -9.31
N ALA A 453 38.30 3.45 -8.23
CA ALA A 453 37.81 3.57 -6.86
C ALA A 453 37.78 5.02 -6.31
N LEU A 454 38.28 6.02 -7.06
CA LEU A 454 38.41 7.39 -6.54
C LEU A 454 37.06 7.99 -6.13
N SER A 455 36.05 7.90 -7.00
CA SER A 455 34.73 8.49 -6.75
C SER A 455 33.99 7.85 -5.59
N ILE A 456 34.16 6.54 -5.38
CA ILE A 456 33.48 5.86 -4.26
C ILE A 456 34.12 6.19 -2.92
N GLY A 457 35.43 6.43 -2.89
CA GLY A 457 36.14 6.89 -1.69
C GLY A 457 35.69 8.27 -1.22
N GLU A 458 35.38 9.18 -2.15
CA GLU A 458 34.82 10.51 -1.84
C GLU A 458 33.42 10.41 -1.23
N PHE A 459 32.58 9.50 -1.72
CA PHE A 459 31.25 9.26 -1.16
C PHE A 459 31.31 8.59 0.22
N ALA A 460 32.22 7.64 0.44
CA ALA A 460 32.35 6.96 1.74
C ALA A 460 32.68 7.92 2.91
N GLN A 461 33.29 9.08 2.61
CA GLN A 461 33.56 10.14 3.59
C GLN A 461 32.34 11.00 3.91
N GLN A 462 31.28 10.95 3.09
CA GLN A 462 30.08 11.75 3.26
C GLN A 462 29.05 10.99 4.09
N GLN A 463 28.59 11.59 5.20
CA GLN A 463 27.61 10.96 6.09
C GLN A 463 26.32 10.58 5.35
N ALA A 464 25.84 11.42 4.44
CA ALA A 464 24.61 11.17 3.67
C ALA A 464 24.72 9.94 2.74
N SER A 465 25.92 9.61 2.27
CA SER A 465 26.15 8.48 1.37
C SER A 465 26.37 7.15 2.09
N ARG A 466 26.71 7.18 3.39
CA ARG A 466 26.98 5.96 4.15
C ARG A 466 25.78 5.02 4.22
N ARG A 467 24.58 5.58 4.40
CA ARG A 467 23.33 4.80 4.40
C ARG A 467 23.18 4.00 3.11
N VAL A 468 23.36 4.64 1.96
CA VAL A 468 23.29 3.96 0.64
C VAL A 468 24.34 2.85 0.51
N LEU A 469 25.52 3.03 1.09
CA LEU A 469 26.57 2.01 1.05
C LEU A 469 26.27 0.83 1.98
N GLU A 470 25.66 1.08 3.14
CA GLU A 470 25.18 0.06 4.08
C GLU A 470 24.05 -0.76 3.42
N GLU A 471 23.06 -0.09 2.85
CA GLU A 471 21.98 -0.72 2.07
C GLU A 471 22.54 -1.55 0.91
N ALA A 472 23.54 -1.04 0.16
CA ALA A 472 24.18 -1.80 -0.91
C ALA A 472 24.90 -3.08 -0.43
N ILE A 473 25.35 -3.14 0.84
CA ILE A 473 25.87 -4.37 1.46
C ILE A 473 24.73 -5.33 1.78
N GLU A 474 23.64 -4.83 2.38
CA GLU A 474 22.48 -5.63 2.75
C GLU A 474 21.78 -6.23 1.52
N GLU A 475 21.63 -5.44 0.46
CA GLU A 475 21.16 -5.85 -0.87
C GLU A 475 22.15 -6.83 -1.54
N GLY A 476 23.40 -6.85 -1.09
CA GLY A 476 24.50 -7.67 -1.59
C GLY A 476 25.01 -7.25 -2.96
N LEU A 477 24.92 -5.96 -3.28
CA LEU A 477 25.56 -5.35 -4.45
C LEU A 477 27.08 -5.28 -4.27
N VAL A 478 27.54 -5.25 -3.02
CA VAL A 478 28.94 -5.19 -2.60
C VAL A 478 29.13 -5.93 -1.29
N ARG A 479 30.33 -6.46 -1.05
CA ARG A 479 30.72 -7.08 0.21
C ARG A 479 31.72 -6.21 0.97
N VAL A 480 31.77 -6.37 2.30
CA VAL A 480 32.68 -5.60 3.17
C VAL A 480 34.16 -5.79 2.79
N ASP A 481 34.57 -6.99 2.39
CA ASP A 481 35.93 -7.29 1.92
C ASP A 481 36.27 -6.54 0.61
N GLN A 482 35.27 -6.31 -0.24
CA GLN A 482 35.44 -5.56 -1.48
C GLN A 482 35.66 -4.07 -1.19
N PHE A 483 34.95 -3.48 -0.22
CA PHE A 483 35.24 -2.11 0.22
C PHE A 483 36.64 -1.96 0.79
N THR A 484 37.08 -2.93 1.60
CA THR A 484 38.44 -2.94 2.14
C THR A 484 39.48 -2.97 1.00
N THR A 485 39.23 -3.77 -0.04
CA THR A 485 40.08 -3.84 -1.24
C THR A 485 40.09 -2.51 -2.03
N MET A 486 39.02 -1.74 -1.95
CA MET A 486 38.92 -0.39 -2.54
C MET A 486 39.53 0.71 -1.65
N GLY A 487 40.05 0.37 -0.46
CA GLY A 487 40.61 1.33 0.48
C GLY A 487 39.58 2.11 1.30
N ILE A 488 38.35 1.59 1.40
CA ILE A 488 37.25 2.15 2.21
C ILE A 488 37.15 1.33 3.50
N GLN A 489 37.15 2.03 4.65
CA GLN A 489 37.03 1.45 5.99
C GLN A 489 35.62 1.53 6.53
#